data_AF-A0A163D9X1-F1
#
_entry.id   AF-A0A163D9X1-F1
#
_cell.length_a   1.000
_cell.length_b   1.000
_cell.length_c   1.000
_cell.angle_alpha   90.00
_cell.angle_beta   90.00
_cell.angle_gamma   90.00
#
_symmetry.space_group_name_H-M   'P 1'
#
loop_
_entity.id
_entity.type
_entity.pdbx_description
1 polymer ?
#
loop_
_entity_poly.entity_id
_entity_poly.type
_entity_poly.pdbx_seq_one_letter_code
_entity_poly.pdbx_strand_id
1 'polypeptide(L)'
;MLHLSSLFPKAVPPVVCFSFGTLGFLMSFQFNQYKRVLSDVMEGKVFLTLRMRLFCSLHEASGKRISIDGKEVGKQVMNEVSLHRGRYPHLTSIGCYVDDNFLTECVVNINGRLIVATPTGSTAYSLSAGGPIVHPSVQSIVLTPICPRSLSFRTVLLPPSANIHMKIGESSRSQIEVSIDGQEIFMLEKGEYVQVRMSKYPIPCVTRAGEGKDWANDINELLKWNQNFGRSLS
;
A
#
# COMPACT_ATOMS: atom_id res chain seq x y z
N MET A 1 8.64 -9.36 -3.68
CA MET A 1 8.18 -8.85 -2.36
C MET A 1 6.67 -8.97 -2.16
N LEU A 2 5.84 -8.42 -3.06
CA LEU A 2 4.36 -8.51 -2.96
C LEU A 2 3.86 -9.95 -2.82
N HIS A 3 4.31 -10.84 -3.71
CA HIS A 3 3.96 -12.27 -3.61
C HIS A 3 4.40 -12.89 -2.28
N LEU A 4 5.61 -12.57 -1.79
CA LEU A 4 6.08 -13.05 -0.50
C LEU A 4 5.16 -12.58 0.64
N SER A 5 4.72 -11.32 0.65
CA SER A 5 3.74 -10.82 1.64
C SER A 5 2.46 -11.66 1.66
N SER A 6 1.97 -12.07 0.47
CA SER A 6 0.75 -12.88 0.34
C SER A 6 0.89 -14.32 0.87
N LEU A 7 2.11 -14.89 0.86
CA LEU A 7 2.38 -16.23 1.39
C LEU A 7 2.35 -16.28 2.92
N PHE A 8 2.61 -15.16 3.59
CA PHE A 8 2.73 -15.09 5.05
C PHE A 8 1.60 -14.24 5.67
N PRO A 9 0.47 -14.86 6.08
CA PRO A 9 -0.65 -14.15 6.68
C PRO A 9 -0.35 -13.60 8.09
N LYS A 10 0.71 -14.10 8.74
CA LYS A 10 1.16 -13.70 10.08
C LYS A 10 2.61 -13.20 10.02
N ALA A 11 3.45 -13.60 10.96
CA ALA A 11 4.86 -13.26 11.00
C ALA A 11 5.58 -13.71 9.72
N VAL A 12 6.50 -12.86 9.26
CA VAL A 12 7.30 -13.08 8.05
C VAL A 12 8.75 -13.26 8.50
N PRO A 13 9.47 -14.28 7.99
CA PRO A 13 10.91 -14.40 8.26
C PRO A 13 11.67 -13.20 7.68
N PRO A 14 12.89 -12.89 8.17
CA PRO A 14 13.76 -11.88 7.56
C PRO A 14 13.91 -12.09 6.05
N VAL A 15 13.66 -11.04 5.29
CA VAL A 15 13.67 -11.07 3.83
C VAL A 15 14.88 -10.31 3.30
N VAL A 16 15.66 -10.97 2.46
CA VAL A 16 16.73 -10.36 1.67
C VAL A 16 16.25 -10.28 0.22
N CYS A 17 16.35 -9.09 -0.38
CA CYS A 17 15.87 -8.83 -1.74
C CYS A 17 17.03 -8.40 -2.66
N PHE A 18 17.26 -9.17 -3.73
CA PHE A 18 18.28 -8.90 -4.75
C PHE A 18 17.67 -8.48 -6.10
N SER A 19 18.06 -7.32 -6.65
CA SER A 19 17.69 -6.93 -8.02
C SER A 19 18.64 -7.55 -9.04
N PHE A 20 18.08 -8.01 -10.16
CA PHE A 20 18.81 -8.49 -11.34
C PHE A 20 19.01 -7.39 -12.42
N GLY A 21 18.47 -6.20 -12.18
CA GLY A 21 18.53 -5.05 -13.08
C GLY A 21 18.39 -3.76 -12.26
N THR A 22 17.54 -2.85 -12.70
CA THR A 22 17.27 -1.59 -11.99
C THR A 22 16.87 -1.85 -10.54
N LEU A 23 17.51 -1.12 -9.62
CA LEU A 23 17.16 -1.15 -8.20
C LEU A 23 15.76 -0.57 -8.04
N GLY A 24 14.85 -1.29 -7.39
CA GLY A 24 13.50 -0.81 -7.10
C GLY A 24 13.35 -0.46 -5.62
N PHE A 25 12.34 0.32 -5.25
CA PHE A 25 12.08 0.75 -3.86
C PHE A 25 11.97 -0.38 -2.81
N LEU A 26 11.78 -1.62 -3.26
CA LEU A 26 11.64 -2.83 -2.45
C LEU A 26 12.90 -3.70 -2.43
N MET A 27 13.90 -3.41 -3.26
CA MET A 27 15.07 -4.25 -3.50
C MET A 27 16.32 -3.53 -2.99
N SER A 28 16.94 -4.08 -1.94
CA SER A 28 18.04 -3.42 -1.25
C SER A 28 19.42 -3.81 -1.77
N PHE A 29 19.58 -4.87 -2.55
CA PHE A 29 20.89 -5.38 -2.98
C PHE A 29 20.95 -5.65 -4.47
N GLN A 30 22.09 -5.42 -5.11
CA GLN A 30 22.33 -5.94 -6.46
C GLN A 30 22.72 -7.42 -6.37
N PHE A 31 22.25 -8.24 -7.31
CA PHE A 31 22.50 -9.67 -7.28
C PHE A 31 23.99 -10.04 -7.32
N ASN A 32 24.85 -9.25 -7.99
CA ASN A 32 26.30 -9.48 -8.03
C ASN A 32 26.96 -9.57 -6.63
N GLN A 33 26.36 -8.97 -5.60
CA GLN A 33 26.85 -8.94 -4.23
C GLN A 33 26.30 -10.08 -3.36
N TYR A 34 25.49 -11.00 -3.91
CA TYR A 34 24.76 -11.99 -3.12
C TYR A 34 25.64 -12.80 -2.16
N LYS A 35 26.83 -13.24 -2.58
CA LYS A 35 27.73 -14.04 -1.73
C LYS A 35 28.11 -13.31 -0.46
N ARG A 36 28.50 -12.03 -0.59
CA ARG A 36 28.88 -11.19 0.53
C ARG A 36 27.69 -10.93 1.45
N VAL A 37 26.56 -10.53 0.88
CA VAL A 37 25.34 -10.23 1.63
C VAL A 37 24.86 -11.44 2.41
N LEU A 38 24.89 -12.64 1.82
CA LEU A 38 24.52 -13.87 2.52
C LEU A 38 25.50 -14.21 3.65
N SER A 39 26.81 -14.00 3.47
CA SER A 39 27.78 -14.15 4.56
C SER A 39 27.47 -13.19 5.71
N ASP A 40 27.24 -11.91 5.40
CA ASP A 40 26.92 -10.89 6.40
C ASP A 40 25.63 -11.24 7.16
N VAL A 41 24.60 -11.74 6.46
CA VAL A 41 23.34 -12.21 7.08
C VAL A 41 23.59 -13.38 8.02
N MET A 42 24.37 -14.37 7.61
CA MET A 42 24.67 -15.56 8.44
C MET A 42 25.53 -15.21 9.66
N GLU A 43 26.38 -14.20 9.54
CA GLU A 43 27.21 -13.67 10.63
C GLU A 43 26.46 -12.65 11.51
N GLY A 44 25.21 -12.32 11.19
CA GLY A 44 24.39 -11.34 11.93
C GLY A 44 24.81 -9.88 11.73
N LYS A 45 25.65 -9.58 10.74
CA LYS A 45 26.19 -8.24 10.44
C LYS A 45 25.25 -7.43 9.55
N VAL A 46 23.97 -7.40 9.90
CA VAL A 46 22.94 -6.75 9.08
C VAL A 46 22.00 -5.90 9.90
N PHE A 47 21.41 -4.90 9.23
CA PHE A 47 20.34 -4.08 9.79
C PHE A 47 19.00 -4.56 9.24
N LEU A 48 17.95 -4.38 10.05
CA LEU A 48 16.58 -4.73 9.68
C LEU A 48 15.71 -3.48 9.67
N THR A 49 15.03 -3.25 8.55
CA THR A 49 13.93 -2.30 8.47
C THR A 49 12.61 -3.06 8.54
N LEU A 50 11.75 -2.71 9.49
CA LEU A 50 10.41 -3.28 9.63
C LEU A 50 9.45 -2.54 8.72
N ARG A 51 9.21 -3.07 7.53
CA ARG A 51 8.24 -2.47 6.60
C ARG A 51 6.82 -2.77 7.05
N MET A 52 6.07 -1.70 7.28
CA MET A 52 4.66 -1.76 7.65
C MET A 52 3.83 -2.49 6.59
N ARG A 53 2.83 -3.26 7.05
CA ARG A 53 1.73 -3.80 6.24
C ARG A 53 0.40 -3.25 6.72
N LEU A 54 -0.59 -3.21 5.84
CA LEU A 54 -1.99 -3.07 6.22
C LEU A 54 -2.62 -4.46 6.34
N PHE A 55 -3.68 -4.53 7.14
CA PHE A 55 -4.60 -5.65 7.14
C PHE A 55 -5.96 -5.13 6.67
N CYS A 56 -6.50 -5.81 5.67
CA CYS A 56 -7.76 -5.50 5.02
C CYS A 56 -8.77 -6.60 5.33
N SER A 57 -9.97 -6.24 5.79
CA SER A 57 -11.10 -7.16 5.95
C SER A 57 -12.37 -6.59 5.34
N LEU A 58 -13.25 -7.46 4.84
CA LEU A 58 -14.54 -7.07 4.27
C LEU A 58 -15.66 -7.28 5.26
N HIS A 59 -16.64 -6.39 5.25
CA HIS A 59 -17.73 -6.37 6.21
C HIS A 59 -19.06 -6.07 5.53
N GLU A 60 -20.10 -6.79 5.95
CA GLU A 60 -21.48 -6.52 5.59
C GLU A 60 -21.96 -5.20 6.22
N ALA A 61 -23.11 -4.70 5.76
CA ALA A 61 -23.77 -3.54 6.38
C ALA A 61 -24.08 -3.72 7.87
N SER A 62 -24.22 -4.97 8.34
CA SER A 62 -24.42 -5.33 9.74
C SER A 62 -23.15 -5.17 10.61
N GLY A 63 -22.00 -4.95 9.99
CA GLY A 63 -20.68 -4.94 10.64
C GLY A 63 -20.03 -6.33 10.75
N LYS A 64 -20.76 -7.40 10.43
CA LYS A 64 -20.24 -8.77 10.41
C LYS A 64 -19.19 -8.91 9.30
N ARG A 65 -18.08 -9.60 9.59
CA ARG A 65 -17.08 -9.93 8.58
C ARG A 65 -17.64 -10.87 7.53
N ILE A 66 -17.41 -10.55 6.27
CA ILE A 66 -17.77 -11.39 5.14
C ILE A 66 -16.85 -12.61 5.14
N SER A 67 -17.46 -13.79 5.00
CA SER A 67 -16.78 -15.07 4.90
C SER A 67 -17.14 -15.78 3.60
N ILE A 68 -16.14 -16.31 2.91
CA ILE A 68 -16.32 -17.13 1.70
C ILE A 68 -15.91 -18.55 2.07
N ASP A 69 -16.75 -19.54 1.75
CA ASP A 69 -16.53 -20.96 2.10
C ASP A 69 -16.24 -21.17 3.60
N GLY A 70 -16.89 -20.39 4.46
CA GLY A 70 -16.73 -20.44 5.91
C GLY A 70 -15.43 -19.85 6.46
N LYS A 71 -14.61 -19.19 5.62
CA LYS A 71 -13.38 -18.50 6.04
C LYS A 71 -13.53 -16.99 5.94
N GLU A 72 -13.21 -16.27 7.02
CA GLU A 72 -13.19 -14.81 7.02
C GLU A 72 -12.26 -14.28 5.92
N VAL A 73 -12.76 -13.32 5.17
CA VAL A 73 -12.00 -12.66 4.11
C VAL A 73 -11.13 -11.57 4.73
N GLY A 74 -9.86 -11.91 4.96
CA GLY A 74 -8.84 -10.97 5.42
C GLY A 74 -7.52 -11.16 4.68
N LYS A 75 -6.88 -10.06 4.24
CA LYS A 75 -5.59 -10.11 3.54
C LYS A 75 -4.58 -9.13 4.13
N GLN A 76 -3.33 -9.57 4.16
CA GLN A 76 -2.17 -8.73 4.39
C GLN A 76 -1.87 -7.94 3.12
N VAL A 77 -1.53 -6.67 3.26
CA VAL A 77 -1.32 -5.74 2.17
C VAL A 77 0.01 -5.06 2.36
N MET A 78 0.86 -5.10 1.34
CA MET A 78 2.20 -4.52 1.42
C MET A 78 2.22 -3.06 0.96
N ASN A 79 1.53 -2.76 -0.15
CA ASN A 79 1.53 -1.45 -0.75
C ASN A 79 0.20 -0.74 -0.49
N GLU A 80 -0.90 -1.19 -1.08
CA GLU A 80 -2.17 -0.48 -0.98
C GLU A 80 -3.43 -1.34 -1.13
N VAL A 81 -4.52 -0.84 -0.56
CA VAL A 81 -5.89 -1.21 -0.89
C VAL A 81 -6.48 -0.07 -1.72
N SER A 82 -7.10 -0.38 -2.84
CA SER A 82 -7.78 0.62 -3.66
C SER A 82 -9.17 0.20 -4.06
N LEU A 83 -10.09 1.17 -4.10
CA LEU A 83 -11.46 0.99 -4.53
C LEU A 83 -11.66 1.75 -5.83
N HIS A 84 -12.25 1.07 -6.80
CA HIS A 84 -12.62 1.67 -8.08
C HIS A 84 -13.88 1.03 -8.63
N ARG A 85 -14.58 1.74 -9.52
CA ARG A 85 -15.89 1.28 -10.03
C ARG A 85 -15.84 0.05 -10.93
N GLY A 86 -14.65 -0.47 -11.24
CA GLY A 86 -14.47 -1.55 -12.20
C GLY A 86 -15.11 -1.25 -13.56
N ARG A 87 -15.86 -2.22 -14.07
CA ARG A 87 -16.50 -2.19 -15.40
C ARG A 87 -17.86 -1.46 -15.43
N TYR A 88 -18.39 -1.06 -14.28
CA TYR A 88 -19.76 -0.53 -14.19
C TYR A 88 -19.84 0.93 -14.61
N PRO A 89 -20.79 1.32 -15.49
CA PRO A 89 -20.86 2.68 -16.04
C PRO A 89 -21.37 3.73 -15.06
N HIS A 90 -22.03 3.33 -13.97
CA HIS A 90 -22.69 4.25 -13.04
C HIS A 90 -21.72 4.90 -12.04
N LEU A 91 -22.04 6.13 -11.65
CA LEU A 91 -21.35 6.82 -10.57
C LEU A 91 -21.67 6.11 -9.25
N THR A 92 -20.63 5.90 -8.45
CA THR A 92 -20.73 5.25 -7.15
C THR A 92 -20.04 6.13 -6.13
N SER A 93 -20.66 6.32 -4.96
CA SER A 93 -20.04 7.10 -3.89
C SER A 93 -19.43 6.18 -2.85
N ILE A 94 -18.24 6.54 -2.38
CA ILE A 94 -17.51 5.86 -1.32
C ILE A 94 -17.42 6.81 -0.14
N GLY A 95 -18.12 6.49 0.93
CA GLY A 95 -17.92 7.15 2.21
C GLY A 95 -16.64 6.65 2.86
N CYS A 96 -15.73 7.57 3.22
CA CYS A 96 -14.53 7.27 3.97
C CYS A 96 -14.72 7.72 5.42
N TYR A 97 -14.48 6.80 6.35
CA TYR A 97 -14.59 7.01 7.78
C TYR A 97 -13.24 6.66 8.43
N VAL A 98 -12.86 7.43 9.44
CA VAL A 98 -11.67 7.18 10.25
C VAL A 98 -12.12 7.09 11.70
N ASP A 99 -11.81 5.96 12.35
CA ASP A 99 -12.23 5.67 13.72
C ASP A 99 -13.73 5.93 13.93
N ASP A 100 -14.53 5.38 13.02
CA ASP A 100 -16.00 5.49 12.95
C ASP A 100 -16.57 6.90 12.70
N ASN A 101 -15.72 7.92 12.55
CA ASN A 101 -16.13 9.28 12.20
C ASN A 101 -16.10 9.49 10.69
N PHE A 102 -17.14 10.10 10.14
CA PHE A 102 -17.18 10.45 8.72
C PHE A 102 -16.09 11.49 8.40
N LEU A 103 -15.19 11.14 7.49
CA LEU A 103 -14.13 12.04 7.03
C LEU A 103 -14.57 12.78 5.76
N THR A 104 -14.98 12.03 4.74
CA THR A 104 -15.33 12.57 3.43
C THR A 104 -16.02 11.53 2.56
N GLU A 105 -16.63 11.97 1.48
CA GLU A 105 -17.19 11.11 0.44
C GLU A 105 -16.44 11.31 -0.88
N CYS A 106 -15.97 10.21 -1.46
CA CYS A 106 -15.35 10.18 -2.78
C CYS A 106 -16.37 9.67 -3.81
N VAL A 107 -16.75 10.51 -4.76
CA VAL A 107 -17.54 10.06 -5.91
C VAL A 107 -16.60 9.48 -6.96
N VAL A 108 -16.69 8.17 -7.13
CA VAL A 108 -15.90 7.39 -8.07
C VAL A 108 -16.60 7.40 -9.43
N ASN A 109 -16.02 8.15 -10.37
CA ASN A 109 -16.36 8.09 -11.79
C ASN A 109 -15.42 7.11 -12.53
N ILE A 110 -15.42 7.11 -13.87
CA ILE A 110 -14.58 6.20 -14.65
C ILE A 110 -13.09 6.27 -14.33
N ASN A 111 -12.61 7.41 -13.84
CA ASN A 111 -11.22 7.62 -13.47
C ASN A 111 -11.01 7.73 -11.96
N GLY A 112 -12.10 7.84 -11.18
CA GLY A 112 -12.07 8.07 -9.75
C GLY A 112 -11.65 6.80 -9.02
N ARG A 113 -10.82 6.93 -7.99
CA ARG A 113 -10.44 5.83 -7.08
C ARG A 113 -10.16 6.37 -5.69
N LEU A 114 -10.25 5.52 -4.68
CA LEU A 114 -9.76 5.83 -3.33
C LEU A 114 -8.69 4.81 -2.94
N ILE A 115 -7.51 5.29 -2.56
CA ILE A 115 -6.36 4.46 -2.22
C ILE A 115 -6.02 4.64 -0.74
N VAL A 116 -5.81 3.53 -0.03
CA VAL A 116 -5.21 3.48 1.30
C VAL A 116 -3.90 2.72 1.20
N ALA A 117 -2.78 3.41 1.36
CA ALA A 117 -1.44 2.89 1.15
C ALA A 117 -0.59 2.87 2.44
N THR A 118 0.39 1.96 2.47
CA THR A 118 1.50 1.98 3.43
C THR A 118 2.54 3.02 3.00
N PRO A 119 3.54 3.32 3.86
CA PRO A 119 4.71 4.09 3.48
C PRO A 119 5.50 3.45 2.33
N THR A 120 5.49 2.12 2.24
CA THR A 120 6.12 1.42 1.10
C THR A 120 5.30 1.54 -0.18
N GLY A 121 3.97 1.53 -0.08
CA GLY A 121 3.05 1.79 -1.19
C GLY A 121 2.98 3.25 -1.62
N SER A 122 3.53 4.19 -0.83
CA SER A 122 3.54 5.61 -1.18
C SER A 122 4.32 5.90 -2.46
N THR A 123 5.29 5.05 -2.80
CA THR A 123 6.08 5.10 -4.05
C THR A 123 5.51 4.25 -5.17
N ALA A 124 4.37 3.58 -4.94
CA ALA A 124 3.67 2.77 -5.93
C ALA A 124 2.50 3.59 -6.51
N TYR A 125 1.29 3.03 -6.55
CA TYR A 125 0.16 3.68 -7.23
C TYR A 125 -0.27 4.99 -6.54
N SER A 126 -0.07 5.10 -5.23
CA SER A 126 -0.30 6.34 -4.48
C SER A 126 0.55 7.50 -5.00
N LEU A 127 1.79 7.26 -5.47
CA LEU A 127 2.64 8.31 -6.04
C LEU A 127 2.04 8.86 -7.34
N SER A 128 1.62 7.95 -8.23
CA SER A 128 0.99 8.32 -9.50
C SER A 128 -0.31 9.09 -9.32
N ALA A 129 -1.00 8.86 -8.19
CA ALA A 129 -2.21 9.57 -7.80
C ALA A 129 -1.95 10.97 -7.19
N GLY A 130 -0.69 11.40 -7.07
CA GLY A 130 -0.33 12.67 -6.44
C GLY A 130 -0.20 12.60 -4.92
N GLY A 131 -0.11 11.39 -4.34
CA GLY A 131 0.26 11.20 -2.94
C GLY A 131 1.74 11.48 -2.69
N PRO A 132 2.11 11.80 -1.44
CA PRO A 132 3.50 12.09 -1.09
C PRO A 132 4.33 10.80 -1.02
N ILE A 133 5.64 10.96 -1.18
CA ILE A 133 6.61 9.90 -0.93
C ILE A 133 6.91 9.89 0.57
N VAL A 134 6.73 8.75 1.22
CA VAL A 134 6.92 8.57 2.65
C VAL A 134 8.09 7.62 2.88
N HIS A 135 8.98 7.98 3.80
CA HIS A 135 10.10 7.11 4.15
C HIS A 135 9.58 5.81 4.83
N PRO A 136 10.11 4.60 4.49
CA PRO A 136 9.59 3.33 5.01
C PRO A 136 9.58 3.20 6.55
N SER A 137 10.46 3.91 7.25
CA SER A 137 10.50 3.95 8.73
C SER A 137 9.43 4.84 9.37
N VAL A 138 8.75 5.69 8.60
CA VAL A 138 7.64 6.52 9.11
C VAL A 138 6.40 5.65 9.13
N GLN A 139 5.91 5.28 10.31
CA GLN A 139 4.68 4.51 10.42
C GLN A 139 3.46 5.42 10.24
N SER A 140 2.84 5.36 9.07
CA SER A 140 1.64 6.14 8.74
C SER A 140 0.80 5.42 7.71
N ILE A 141 -0.51 5.69 7.70
CA ILE A 141 -1.40 5.26 6.63
C ILE A 141 -1.63 6.46 5.70
N VAL A 142 -1.49 6.26 4.38
CA VAL A 142 -1.66 7.32 3.39
C VAL A 142 -2.99 7.12 2.67
N LEU A 143 -3.91 8.09 2.79
CA LEU A 143 -5.19 8.09 2.10
C LEU A 143 -5.12 9.04 0.90
N THR A 144 -5.10 8.48 -0.31
CA THR A 144 -4.91 9.25 -1.56
C THR A 144 -6.14 9.08 -2.47
N PRO A 145 -6.90 10.15 -2.76
CA PRO A 145 -7.94 10.10 -3.77
C PRO A 145 -7.38 10.25 -5.18
N ILE A 146 -7.93 9.51 -6.15
CA ILE A 146 -7.72 9.76 -7.59
C ILE A 146 -8.96 10.45 -8.15
N CYS A 147 -8.75 11.56 -8.86
CA CYS A 147 -9.79 12.34 -9.53
C CYS A 147 -11.06 12.57 -8.67
N PRO A 148 -10.94 13.00 -7.40
CA PRO A 148 -12.11 13.24 -6.58
C PRO A 148 -12.94 14.37 -7.21
N ARG A 149 -14.26 14.20 -7.25
CA ARG A 149 -15.18 15.28 -7.68
C ARG A 149 -15.13 16.48 -6.75
N SER A 150 -14.75 16.28 -5.49
CA SER A 150 -14.53 17.35 -4.52
C SER A 150 -13.17 18.00 -4.74
N LEU A 151 -13.17 19.29 -5.08
CA LEU A 151 -11.95 20.08 -5.31
C LEU A 151 -11.07 20.25 -4.06
N SER A 152 -11.64 20.08 -2.87
CA SER A 152 -10.95 20.20 -1.58
C SER A 152 -10.38 18.88 -1.06
N PHE A 153 -10.72 17.74 -1.68
CA PHE A 153 -10.20 16.45 -1.20
C PHE A 153 -8.73 16.30 -1.61
N ARG A 154 -7.84 16.34 -0.61
CA ARG A 154 -6.40 16.18 -0.73
C ARG A 154 -5.97 14.87 -0.06
N THR A 155 -4.77 14.41 -0.40
CA THR A 155 -4.13 13.28 0.28
C THR A 155 -3.93 13.59 1.77
N VAL A 156 -4.23 12.63 2.62
CA VAL A 156 -4.11 12.75 4.08
C VAL A 156 -3.19 11.66 4.62
N LEU A 157 -2.32 12.02 5.55
CA LEU A 157 -1.55 11.06 6.34
C LEU A 157 -2.26 10.84 7.68
N LEU A 158 -2.50 9.59 8.01
CA LEU A 158 -3.17 9.17 9.22
C LEU A 158 -2.20 8.39 10.12
N PRO A 159 -2.40 8.46 11.45
CA PRO A 159 -1.58 7.70 12.38
C PRO A 159 -1.73 6.18 12.16
N PRO A 160 -0.75 5.37 12.57
CA PRO A 160 -0.79 3.92 12.38
C PRO A 160 -1.92 3.23 13.18
N SER A 161 -2.43 3.90 14.22
CA SER A 161 -3.57 3.44 15.02
C SER A 161 -4.92 3.61 14.32
N ALA A 162 -4.99 4.42 13.27
CA ALA A 162 -6.24 4.74 12.60
C ALA A 162 -6.88 3.49 11.98
N ASN A 163 -8.20 3.38 12.14
CA ASN A 163 -9.03 2.38 11.51
C ASN A 163 -9.87 3.03 10.41
N ILE A 164 -9.64 2.64 9.16
CA ILE A 164 -10.27 3.27 7.99
C ILE A 164 -11.38 2.37 7.47
N HIS A 165 -12.60 2.89 7.39
CA HIS A 165 -13.72 2.23 6.71
C HIS A 165 -14.00 2.93 5.39
N MET A 166 -14.00 2.17 4.28
CA MET A 166 -14.44 2.65 2.98
C MET A 166 -15.74 1.92 2.62
N LYS A 167 -16.86 2.62 2.77
CA LYS A 167 -18.23 2.10 2.65
C LYS A 167 -18.87 2.56 1.36
N ILE A 168 -19.57 1.66 0.66
CA ILE A 168 -20.38 2.04 -0.50
C ILE A 168 -21.62 2.80 -0.03
N GLY A 169 -21.84 4.00 -0.58
CA GLY A 169 -23.02 4.81 -0.29
C GLY A 169 -24.31 4.11 -0.74
N GLU A 170 -25.38 4.22 0.07
CA GLU A 170 -26.64 3.49 -0.16
C GLU A 170 -27.36 3.89 -1.46
N SER A 171 -27.13 5.12 -1.92
CA SER A 171 -27.66 5.66 -3.19
C SER A 171 -26.95 5.12 -4.43
N SER A 172 -25.84 4.39 -4.25
CA SER A 172 -25.06 3.80 -5.34
C SER A 172 -25.88 2.76 -6.10
N ARG A 173 -25.66 2.67 -7.42
CA ARG A 173 -26.40 1.74 -8.30
C ARG A 173 -25.59 0.54 -8.78
N SER A 174 -24.29 0.51 -8.46
CA SER A 174 -23.35 -0.52 -8.90
C SER A 174 -22.44 -0.95 -7.76
N GLN A 175 -21.87 -2.15 -7.90
CA GLN A 175 -20.81 -2.67 -7.04
C GLN A 175 -19.50 -1.90 -7.24
N ILE A 176 -18.59 -2.02 -6.28
CA ILE A 176 -17.22 -1.49 -6.36
C ILE A 176 -16.23 -2.63 -6.30
N GLU A 177 -15.20 -2.55 -7.12
CA GLU A 177 -14.09 -3.49 -7.11
C GLU A 177 -13.04 -3.06 -6.07
N VAL A 178 -12.67 -3.99 -5.21
CA VAL A 178 -11.57 -3.85 -4.25
C VAL A 178 -10.34 -4.52 -4.82
N SER A 179 -9.30 -3.72 -5.03
CA SER A 179 -7.97 -4.19 -5.43
C SER A 179 -7.00 -4.11 -4.26
N ILE A 180 -6.20 -5.16 -4.09
CA ILE A 180 -5.17 -5.26 -3.05
C ILE A 180 -3.83 -5.54 -3.73
N ASP A 181 -2.83 -4.70 -3.48
CA ASP A 181 -1.50 -4.80 -4.09
C ASP A 181 -1.54 -4.96 -5.63
N GLY A 182 -2.50 -4.29 -6.29
CA GLY A 182 -2.69 -4.30 -7.75
C GLY A 182 -3.42 -5.53 -8.31
N GLN A 183 -3.91 -6.44 -7.47
CA GLN A 183 -4.73 -7.59 -7.88
C GLN A 183 -6.20 -7.33 -7.55
N GLU A 184 -7.10 -7.60 -8.49
CA GLU A 184 -8.55 -7.62 -8.25
C GLU A 184 -8.89 -8.80 -7.34
N ILE A 185 -9.57 -8.54 -6.22
CA ILE A 185 -9.89 -9.62 -5.27
C ILE A 185 -11.40 -9.75 -5.03
N PHE A 186 -12.12 -8.65 -4.83
CA PHE A 186 -13.51 -8.71 -4.36
C PHE A 186 -14.37 -7.59 -4.95
N MET A 187 -15.68 -7.88 -5.04
CA MET A 187 -16.71 -6.89 -5.32
C MET A 187 -17.47 -6.59 -4.04
N LEU A 188 -17.61 -5.32 -3.71
CA LEU A 188 -18.42 -4.84 -2.60
C LEU A 188 -19.82 -4.46 -3.09
N GLU A 189 -20.82 -4.85 -2.32
CA GLU A 189 -22.23 -4.51 -2.50
C GLU A 189 -22.63 -3.28 -1.69
N LYS A 190 -23.84 -2.77 -1.95
CA LYS A 190 -24.37 -1.59 -1.24
C LYS A 190 -24.39 -1.81 0.28
N GLY A 191 -23.93 -0.82 1.03
CA GLY A 191 -23.88 -0.87 2.48
C GLY A 191 -22.71 -1.68 3.04
N GLU A 192 -22.07 -2.53 2.23
CA GLU A 192 -20.83 -3.20 2.60
C GLU A 192 -19.66 -2.21 2.62
N TYR A 193 -18.62 -2.58 3.36
CA TYR A 193 -17.42 -1.78 3.48
C TYR A 193 -16.18 -2.64 3.61
N VAL A 194 -15.06 -2.05 3.21
CA VAL A 194 -13.75 -2.58 3.55
C VAL A 194 -13.18 -1.81 4.72
N GLN A 195 -12.65 -2.56 5.68
CA GLN A 195 -11.93 -2.06 6.82
C GLN A 195 -10.42 -2.23 6.59
N VAL A 196 -9.66 -1.16 6.73
CA VAL A 196 -8.21 -1.12 6.55
C VAL A 196 -7.55 -0.54 7.80
N ARG A 197 -6.58 -1.28 8.34
CA ARG A 197 -5.82 -0.87 9.53
C ARG A 197 -4.37 -1.32 9.43
N MET A 198 -3.48 -0.80 10.27
CA MET A 198 -2.13 -1.34 10.39
C MET A 198 -2.16 -2.81 10.81
N SER A 199 -1.35 -3.62 10.14
CA SER A 199 -1.12 -5.02 10.50
C SER A 199 -0.18 -5.13 11.69
N LYS A 200 -0.42 -6.13 12.54
CA LYS A 200 0.49 -6.48 13.65
C LYS A 200 1.77 -7.18 13.18
N TYR A 201 1.85 -7.53 11.91
CA TYR A 201 2.93 -8.33 11.35
C TYR A 201 3.65 -7.54 10.24
N PRO A 202 4.64 -6.68 10.56
CA PRO A 202 5.47 -6.05 9.55
C PRO A 202 6.36 -7.09 8.84
N ILE A 203 6.98 -6.69 7.72
CA ILE A 203 7.98 -7.51 7.07
C ILE A 203 9.39 -7.03 7.48
N PRO A 204 10.19 -7.86 8.17
CA PRO A 204 11.59 -7.57 8.43
C PRO A 204 12.37 -7.67 7.12
N CYS A 205 12.85 -6.55 6.61
CA CYS A 205 13.69 -6.48 5.43
C CYS A 205 15.14 -6.21 5.84
N VAL A 206 16.05 -7.04 5.36
CA VAL A 206 17.50 -6.82 5.50
C VAL A 206 17.91 -5.62 4.64
N THR A 207 18.65 -4.69 5.24
CA THR A 207 19.16 -3.48 4.58
C THR A 207 20.67 -3.37 4.69
N ARG A 208 21.30 -2.52 3.86
CA ARG A 208 22.74 -2.24 3.98
C ARG A 208 22.96 -1.39 5.23
N ALA A 209 24.20 -1.39 5.72
CA ALA A 209 24.58 -0.62 6.92
C ALA A 209 24.50 0.89 6.65
N GLY A 210 23.68 1.59 7.43
CA GLY A 210 23.51 3.05 7.37
C GLY A 210 22.06 3.46 7.11
N GLU A 211 21.24 3.52 8.16
CA GLU A 211 19.85 4.00 8.07
C GLU A 211 19.81 5.40 7.41
N GLY A 212 19.12 5.51 6.27
CA GLY A 212 18.81 6.79 5.61
C GLY A 212 19.65 7.17 4.38
N LYS A 213 20.93 6.76 4.29
CA LYS A 213 21.73 7.04 3.07
C LYS A 213 21.22 6.25 1.87
N ASP A 214 20.83 5.00 2.09
CA ASP A 214 20.32 4.13 1.04
C ASP A 214 19.02 4.66 0.43
N TRP A 215 18.05 5.07 1.26
CA TRP A 215 16.74 5.48 0.73
C TRP A 215 16.82 6.74 -0.12
N ALA A 216 17.59 7.75 0.28
CA ALA A 216 17.78 8.96 -0.51
C ALA A 216 18.50 8.66 -1.84
N ASN A 217 19.51 7.77 -1.82
CA ASN A 217 20.17 7.31 -3.02
C ASN A 217 19.22 6.51 -3.93
N ASP A 218 18.43 5.59 -3.37
CA ASP A 218 17.43 4.80 -4.10
C ASP A 218 16.40 5.73 -4.78
N ILE A 219 15.89 6.72 -4.07
CA ILE A 219 14.97 7.75 -4.60
C ILE A 219 15.63 8.53 -5.74
N ASN A 220 16.88 8.97 -5.57
CA ASN A 220 17.59 9.74 -6.59
C ASN A 220 17.93 8.89 -7.82
N GLU A 221 18.26 7.60 -7.67
CA GLU A 221 18.48 6.69 -8.79
C GLU A 221 17.20 6.38 -9.55
N LEU A 222 16.09 6.18 -8.82
CA LEU A 222 14.80 5.80 -9.39
C LEU A 222 14.04 6.97 -10.02
N LEU A 223 13.92 8.08 -9.30
CA LEU A 223 13.17 9.26 -9.72
C LEU A 223 14.04 10.29 -10.45
N LYS A 224 15.36 10.12 -10.43
CA LYS A 224 16.35 10.98 -11.12
C LYS A 224 16.16 12.46 -10.81
N TRP A 225 15.86 12.79 -9.55
CA TRP A 225 15.68 14.16 -9.10
C TRP A 225 16.88 15.02 -9.50
N ASN A 226 16.61 16.10 -10.25
CA ASN A 226 17.60 17.07 -10.70
C ASN A 226 18.78 16.48 -11.50
N GLN A 227 18.65 15.30 -12.12
CA GLN A 227 19.66 14.84 -13.08
C GLN A 227 19.57 15.72 -14.33
N ASN A 228 20.64 16.49 -14.58
CA ASN A 228 20.80 17.23 -15.83
C ASN A 228 20.79 16.24 -17.00
N PHE A 229 19.91 16.45 -17.97
CA PHE A 229 19.93 15.73 -19.24
C PHE A 229 21.34 15.82 -19.85
N GLY A 230 22.07 14.70 -19.93
CA GLY A 230 23.32 14.60 -20.70
C GLY A 230 24.64 14.41 -19.96
N ARG A 231 24.68 14.27 -18.63
CA ARG A 231 25.91 13.79 -17.95
C ARG A 231 25.83 12.29 -17.69
N SER A 232 26.47 11.48 -18.53
CA SER A 232 26.86 10.13 -18.15
C SER A 232 27.87 10.24 -17.00
N LEU A 233 27.61 9.52 -15.90
CA LEU A 233 28.57 9.38 -14.81
C LEU A 233 29.85 8.74 -15.37
N SER A 234 30.95 9.48 -15.31
CA SER A 234 32.33 9.03 -15.54
C SER A 234 32.91 8.42 -14.28
#